data_AF-A0A6G3WM90-F1
#
_entry.id   AF-A0A6G3WM90-F1
#
_cell.length_a   1.000
_cell.length_b   1.000
_cell.length_c   1.000
_cell.angle_alpha   90.00
_cell.angle_beta   90.00
_cell.angle_gamma   90.00
#
_symmetry.space_group_name_H-M   'P 1'
#
loop_
_entity.id
_entity.type
_entity.pdbx_description
1 polymer ?
#
loop_
_entity_poly.entity_id
_entity_poly.type
_entity_poly.pdbx_seq_one_letter_code
_entity_poly.pdbx_strand_id
1 'polypeptide(L)'
;DDTVLTATDVIVGSPGFLSPEQAQGRRIGPASDVFSLGCVLVYAATGGRPFGSGPVEAMLFRTVHDTADLSALPPGLVPVVEACLSK
;
A
#
# COMPACT_ATOMS: atom_id res chain seq x y z
N ASP A 1 25.03 18.71 1.34
CA ASP A 1 24.09 18.32 2.40
C ASP A 1 23.88 16.83 2.38
N ASP A 2 24.80 16.19 3.08
CA ASP A 2 24.74 14.79 3.47
C ASP A 2 23.66 14.61 4.53
N THR A 3 22.65 13.79 4.25
CA THR A 3 21.75 13.33 5.30
C THR A 3 21.53 11.84 5.16
N VAL A 4 22.37 11.07 5.85
CA VAL A 4 22.03 9.73 6.33
C VAL A 4 22.60 9.60 7.74
N LEU A 5 21.75 9.44 8.77
CA LEU A 5 21.75 8.31 9.73
C LEU A 5 20.79 8.54 10.93
N THR A 6 19.76 7.69 10.98
CA THR A 6 19.16 7.02 12.16
C THR A 6 18.63 7.84 13.35
N ALA A 7 17.31 8.04 13.33
CA ALA A 7 16.44 7.82 14.49
C ALA A 7 15.16 7.13 13.96
N THR A 8 15.01 5.83 14.26
CA THR A 8 13.81 4.99 14.07
C THR A 8 12.95 5.31 12.85
N ASP A 9 13.35 4.78 11.69
CA ASP A 9 12.49 4.48 10.52
C ASP A 9 11.32 5.43 10.29
N VAL A 10 11.63 6.68 9.96
CA VAL A 10 10.68 7.55 9.28
C VAL A 10 10.36 6.87 7.95
N ILE A 11 9.30 6.08 7.93
CA ILE A 11 8.65 5.67 6.70
C ILE A 11 8.27 6.96 5.98
N VAL A 12 9.03 7.32 4.95
CA VAL A 12 8.68 8.41 4.06
C VAL A 12 7.58 7.90 3.14
N GLY A 13 6.33 8.09 3.57
CA GLY A 13 5.12 7.64 2.89
C GLY A 13 3.97 7.48 3.87
N SER A 14 2.72 7.57 3.40
CA SER A 14 1.57 7.15 4.21
C SER A 14 1.55 5.62 4.24
N PRO A 15 1.80 4.93 5.37
CA PRO A 15 2.10 3.48 5.39
C PRO A 15 1.00 2.61 4.77
N GLY A 16 -0.24 3.09 4.74
CA GLY A 16 -1.37 2.41 4.12
C GLY A 16 -1.38 2.38 2.59
N PHE A 17 -0.37 2.96 1.93
CA PHE A 17 -0.28 3.03 0.46
C PHE A 17 1.03 2.43 -0.09
N LEU A 18 1.91 1.91 0.77
CA LEU A 18 3.18 1.32 0.33
C LEU A 18 2.93 0.01 -0.44
N SER A 19 3.76 -0.23 -1.44
CA SER A 19 3.84 -1.50 -2.15
C SER A 19 4.54 -2.61 -1.32
N PRO A 20 4.33 -3.90 -1.64
CA PRO A 20 5.00 -5.00 -0.95
C PRO A 20 6.53 -4.92 -0.97
N GLU A 21 7.11 -4.48 -2.08
CA GLU A 21 8.55 -4.29 -2.24
C GLU A 21 9.08 -3.11 -1.40
N GLN A 22 8.32 -2.03 -1.26
CA GLN A 22 8.67 -0.93 -0.34
C GLN A 22 8.59 -1.41 1.12
N ALA A 23 7.53 -2.13 1.48
CA ALA A 23 7.34 -2.68 2.83
C ALA A 23 8.45 -3.67 3.23
N GLN A 24 9.05 -4.37 2.26
CA GLN A 24 10.12 -5.33 2.47
C GLN A 24 11.53 -4.77 2.21
N GLY A 25 11.66 -3.47 1.88
CA GLY A 25 12.95 -2.87 1.55
C GLY A 25 13.63 -3.48 0.32
N ARG A 26 12.85 -4.04 -0.61
CA ARG A 26 13.33 -4.61 -1.88
C ARG A 26 13.53 -3.50 -2.92
N ARG A 27 14.08 -3.87 -4.09
CA ARG A 27 14.21 -2.96 -5.23
C ARG A 27 12.82 -2.46 -5.66
N ILE A 28 12.63 -1.15 -5.61
CA ILE A 28 11.41 -0.44 -6.02
C ILE A 28 11.44 -0.22 -7.54
N GLY A 29 10.30 -0.37 -8.20
CA GLY A 29 10.15 -0.18 -9.65
C GLY A 29 8.76 0.34 -10.02
N PRO A 30 8.43 0.46 -11.32
CA PRO A 30 7.16 1.03 -11.76
C PRO A 30 5.91 0.32 -11.23
N ALA A 31 6.01 -0.97 -10.89
CA ALA A 31 4.91 -1.71 -10.25
C ALA A 31 4.51 -1.12 -8.88
N SER A 32 5.45 -0.49 -8.16
CA SER A 32 5.19 0.14 -6.87
C SER A 32 4.21 1.31 -6.99
N ASP A 33 4.30 2.08 -8.08
CA ASP A 33 3.40 3.21 -8.35
C ASP A 33 1.98 2.71 -8.70
N VAL A 34 1.89 1.62 -9.47
CA VAL A 34 0.61 0.98 -9.83
C VAL A 34 -0.09 0.42 -8.59
N PHE A 35 0.67 -0.23 -7.70
CA PHE A 35 0.15 -0.71 -6.42
C PHE A 35 -0.33 0.44 -5.54
N SER A 36 0.49 1.49 -5.39
CA SER A 36 0.14 2.68 -4.62
C SER A 36 -1.12 3.38 -5.16
N LEU A 37 -1.26 3.44 -6.49
CA LEU A 37 -2.48 3.93 -7.15
C LEU A 37 -3.70 3.08 -6.79
N GLY A 38 -3.58 1.74 -6.78
CA GLY A 38 -4.64 0.84 -6.31
C GLY A 38 -5.10 1.17 -4.90
N CYS A 39 -4.16 1.41 -3.97
CA CYS A 39 -4.46 1.81 -2.61
C CYS A 39 -5.19 3.17 -2.54
N VAL A 40 -4.78 4.14 -3.37
CA VAL A 40 -5.44 5.45 -3.48
C VAL A 40 -6.86 5.31 -4.01
N LEU A 41 -7.10 4.47 -5.01
CA LEU A 41 -8.43 4.24 -5.58
C LEU A 41 -9.40 3.65 -4.56
N VAL A 42 -8.95 2.66 -3.76
CA VAL A 42 -9.76 2.09 -2.67
C VAL A 42 -10.13 3.17 -1.66
N TYR A 43 -9.15 3.97 -1.22
CA TYR A 43 -9.40 5.04 -0.26
C TYR A 43 -10.33 6.12 -0.81
N ALA A 44 -10.14 6.54 -2.05
CA ALA A 44 -10.98 7.55 -2.70
C ALA A 44 -12.43 7.08 -2.87
N ALA A 45 -12.63 5.80 -3.20
CA ALA A 45 -13.97 5.26 -3.43
C ALA A 45 -14.73 4.89 -2.15
N THR A 46 -14.02 4.53 -1.06
CA THR A 46 -14.64 3.90 0.12
C THR A 46 -14.37 4.64 1.43
N GLY A 47 -13.34 5.50 1.48
CA GLY A 47 -12.77 6.05 2.72
C GLY A 47 -11.96 5.04 3.56
N GLY A 48 -11.94 3.77 3.15
CA GLY A 48 -11.19 2.69 3.78
C GLY A 48 -9.85 2.42 3.09
N ARG A 49 -8.94 1.73 3.78
CA ARG A 49 -7.66 1.27 3.22
C ARG A 49 -7.77 -0.21 2.83
N PRO A 50 -7.15 -0.66 1.73
CA PRO A 50 -7.25 -2.06 1.27
C PRO A 50 -6.71 -3.07 2.28
N PHE A 51 -5.70 -2.67 3.07
CA PHE A 51 -5.08 -3.51 4.10
C PHE A 51 -5.40 -3.02 5.53
N GLY A 52 -6.51 -2.29 5.70
CA GLY A 52 -6.98 -1.80 6.98
C GLY A 52 -6.11 -0.72 7.63
N SER A 53 -6.31 -0.53 8.93
CA SER A 53 -5.61 0.46 9.77
C SER A 53 -4.95 -0.20 10.98
N GLY A 54 -4.27 0.59 11.81
CA GLY A 54 -3.62 0.11 13.04
C GLY A 54 -2.12 0.46 13.09
N PRO A 55 -1.34 -0.25 13.93
CA PRO A 55 0.11 -0.09 14.00
C PRO A 55 0.77 -0.25 12.63
N VAL A 56 1.85 0.49 12.41
CA VAL A 56 2.56 0.55 11.13
C VAL A 56 3.03 -0.83 10.70
N GLU A 57 3.62 -1.59 11.61
CA GLU A 57 4.17 -2.92 11.39
C GLU A 57 3.09 -3.90 10.95
N ALA A 58 1.89 -3.79 11.54
CA ALA A 58 0.74 -4.61 11.16
C ALA A 58 0.23 -4.26 9.76
N MET A 59 0.21 -2.98 9.38
CA MET A 59 -0.18 -2.56 8.03
C MET A 59 0.84 -3.05 6.97
N LEU A 60 2.14 -2.93 7.26
CA LEU A 60 3.20 -3.45 6.37
C LEU A 60 3.09 -4.96 6.22
N PHE A 61 2.90 -5.69 7.31
CA PHE A 61 2.72 -7.14 7.29
C PHE A 61 1.56 -7.55 6.38
N ARG A 62 0.36 -6.95 6.55
CA ARG A 62 -0.81 -7.27 5.72
C ARG A 62 -0.62 -6.90 4.25
N THR A 63 0.02 -5.76 3.99
CA THR A 63 0.38 -5.35 2.61
C THR A 63 1.18 -6.44 1.90
N VAL A 64 2.08 -7.11 2.62
CA VAL A 64 2.90 -8.20 2.06
C VAL A 64 2.14 -9.52 2.00
N HIS A 65 1.38 -9.88 3.03
CA HIS A 65 0.88 -11.25 3.21
C HIS A 65 -0.61 -11.47 2.93
N ASP A 66 -1.44 -10.45 3.08
CA ASP A 66 -2.91 -10.58 3.03
C ASP A 66 -3.49 -10.12 1.68
N THR A 67 -4.72 -10.51 1.37
CA THR A 67 -5.47 -9.95 0.24
C THR A 67 -6.13 -8.63 0.62
N ALA A 68 -6.25 -7.71 -0.34
CA ALA A 68 -6.96 -6.45 -0.13
C ALA A 68 -8.46 -6.69 0.11
N ASP A 69 -9.07 -5.95 1.04
CA ASP A 69 -10.52 -5.88 1.17
C ASP A 69 -11.10 -4.90 0.14
N LEU A 70 -11.83 -5.46 -0.82
CA LEU A 70 -12.47 -4.73 -1.92
C LEU A 70 -14.00 -4.75 -1.84
N SER A 71 -14.56 -5.26 -0.73
CA SER A 71 -16.01 -5.50 -0.59
C SER A 71 -16.85 -4.24 -0.69
N ALA A 72 -16.29 -3.08 -0.34
CA ALA A 72 -16.95 -1.78 -0.39
C ALA A 72 -16.80 -1.05 -1.74
N LEU A 73 -16.07 -1.60 -2.70
CA LEU A 73 -15.89 -0.96 -4.00
C LEU A 73 -17.14 -1.06 -4.90
N PRO A 74 -17.42 -0.02 -5.70
CA PRO A 74 -18.33 -0.15 -6.83
C PRO A 74 -17.89 -1.31 -7.76
N PRO A 75 -18.79 -2.21 -8.19
CA PRO A 75 -18.41 -3.41 -8.95
C PRO A 75 -17.58 -3.13 -10.22
N GLY A 76 -17.81 -1.99 -10.89
CA GLY A 76 -17.05 -1.60 -12.07
C GLY A 76 -15.58 -1.24 -11.80
N LEU A 77 -15.21 -0.95 -10.56
CA LEU A 77 -13.83 -0.62 -10.16
C LEU A 77 -13.05 -1.82 -9.66
N VAL A 78 -13.72 -2.92 -9.28
CA VAL A 78 -13.05 -4.10 -8.69
C VAL A 78 -11.95 -4.65 -9.61
N PRO A 79 -12.20 -4.92 -10.91
CA PRO A 79 -11.19 -5.57 -11.75
C PRO A 79 -9.92 -4.73 -11.94
N VAL A 80 -10.04 -3.41 -12.05
CA VAL A 80 -8.87 -2.52 -12.23
C VAL A 80 -8.09 -2.39 -10.92
N VAL A 81 -8.79 -2.31 -9.78
CA VAL A 81 -8.13 -2.24 -8.47
C VAL A 81 -7.44 -3.55 -8.12
N GLU A 82 -8.06 -4.70 -8.40
CA GLU A 82 -7.42 -6.02 -8.24
C GLU A 82 -6.14 -6.13 -9.07
N ALA A 83 -6.17 -5.68 -10.33
CA ALA A 83 -4.98 -5.66 -11.18
C ALA A 83 -3.87 -4.76 -10.60
N CYS A 84 -4.24 -3.58 -10.08
CA CYS A 84 -3.29 -2.68 -9.44
C CYS A 84 -2.65 -3.29 -8.18
N LEU A 85 -3.42 -4.01 -7.36
CA LEU A 85 -2.98 -4.56 -6.07
C LEU A 85 -2.36 -5.96 -6.17
N SER A 86 -2.03 -6.42 -7.38
CA SER A 86 -1.26 -7.65 -7.58
C SER A 86 0.16 -7.54 -6.99
N LYS A 87 0.67 -8.65 -6.43
CA LYS A 87 1.96 -8.72 -5.72
C LYS A 87 3.01 -9.52 -6.48
#